data_AF-A0A969ESV5-F1
#
_entry.id   AF-A0A969ESV5-F1
#
_cell.length_a   1.000
_cell.length_b   1.000
_cell.length_c   1.000
_cell.angle_alpha   90.00
_cell.angle_beta   90.00
_cell.angle_gamma   90.00
#
_symmetry.space_group_name_H-M   'P 1'
#
loop_
_entity.id
_entity.type
_entity.pdbx_description
1 polymer ?
#
loop_
_entity_poly.entity_id
_entity_poly.type
_entity_poly.pdbx_seq_one_letter_code
_entity_poly.pdbx_strand_id
1 'polypeptide(L)'
;MGPPPTDESAATYRIGSQDLLQIEVFRVEDLSTQERVNEEGFVSMPLIGAVQVGGLTPPEAERQIGERLRRYVRDPQVNLFVTEYASQDVTVAGAVKESGVFPLKGHTTLLQAIAQAGGISELANDEEVVIFRTLSTGGTQAYVVN
;
A
#
# COMPACT_ATOMS: atom_id res chain seq x y z
N MET A 1 -29.24 2.60 15.49
CA MET A 1 -27.91 2.94 14.95
C MET A 1 -26.86 2.38 15.89
N GLY A 2 -26.45 1.12 15.70
CA GLY A 2 -25.26 0.63 16.42
C GLY A 2 -24.02 1.34 15.88
N PRO A 3 -22.92 1.43 16.66
CA PRO A 3 -21.65 1.84 16.06
C PRO A 3 -21.38 0.92 14.86
N PRO A 4 -20.85 1.45 13.74
CA PRO A 4 -20.38 0.59 12.65
C PRO A 4 -19.46 -0.47 13.26
N PRO A 5 -19.48 -1.72 12.76
CA PRO A 5 -18.53 -2.72 13.23
C PRO A 5 -17.14 -2.13 13.08
N THR A 6 -16.52 -1.77 14.22
CA THR A 6 -15.11 -1.45 14.28
C THR A 6 -14.43 -2.78 14.01
N ASP A 7 -14.17 -3.04 12.74
CA ASP A 7 -13.27 -4.11 12.35
C ASP A 7 -11.90 -3.70 12.92
N GLU A 8 -11.63 -4.10 14.17
CA GLU A 8 -10.37 -3.90 14.90
C GLU A 8 -9.18 -4.57 14.19
N SER A 9 -9.41 -5.22 13.06
CA SER A 9 -8.37 -5.50 12.07
C SER A 9 -8.22 -4.29 11.14
N ALA A 10 -7.68 -3.18 11.65
CA ALA A 10 -7.06 -2.18 10.79
C ALA A 10 -6.04 -2.92 9.91
N ALA A 11 -6.34 -3.11 8.62
CA ALA A 11 -5.47 -3.87 7.73
C ALA A 11 -4.13 -3.14 7.65
N THR A 12 -3.15 -3.62 8.41
CA THR A 12 -1.80 -3.07 8.41
C THR A 12 -1.28 -3.13 6.98
N TYR A 13 -0.87 -1.98 6.46
CA TYR A 13 -0.33 -1.88 5.12
C TYR A 13 0.82 -2.89 4.94
N ARG A 14 0.78 -3.60 3.82
CA ARG A 14 1.80 -4.55 3.39
C ARG A 14 2.35 -4.09 2.06
N ILE A 15 3.67 -4.14 1.94
CA ILE A 15 4.40 -3.82 0.73
C ILE A 15 3.91 -4.74 -0.39
N GLY A 16 3.53 -4.18 -1.52
CA GLY A 16 3.14 -4.91 -2.71
C GLY A 16 4.07 -4.65 -3.88
N SER A 17 3.82 -5.35 -4.99
CA SER A 17 4.54 -5.12 -6.24
C SER A 17 4.34 -3.70 -6.74
N GLN A 18 5.33 -3.17 -7.46
CA GLN A 18 5.36 -1.81 -7.98
C GLN A 18 5.52 -0.69 -6.95
N ASP A 19 5.44 -0.95 -5.63
CA ASP A 19 5.71 0.09 -4.63
C ASP A 19 7.16 0.59 -4.74
N LEU A 20 7.36 1.90 -4.55
CA LEU A 20 8.70 2.51 -4.55
C LEU A 20 9.18 2.66 -3.11
N LEU A 21 10.24 1.95 -2.75
CA LEU A 21 10.79 1.94 -1.39
C LEU A 21 12.07 2.78 -1.33
N GLN A 22 12.18 3.61 -0.30
CA GLN A 22 13.42 4.24 0.11
C GLN A 22 13.94 3.50 1.33
N ILE A 23 15.12 2.90 1.18
CA ILE A 23 15.77 2.06 2.19
C ILE A 23 17.03 2.79 2.64
N GLU A 24 17.09 3.13 3.92
CA GLU A 24 18.21 3.86 4.50
C GLU A 24 18.95 2.99 5.51
N VAL A 25 20.26 2.89 5.36
CA VAL A 25 21.14 2.19 6.30
C VAL A 25 21.96 3.22 7.06
N PHE A 26 21.70 3.34 8.36
CA PHE A 26 22.29 4.40 9.18
C PHE A 26 23.83 4.36 9.15
N ARG A 27 24.45 5.51 8.85
CA ARG A 27 25.91 5.71 8.71
C ARG A 27 26.57 4.89 7.59
N VAL A 28 25.80 4.30 6.68
CA VAL A 28 26.32 3.58 5.51
C VAL A 28 25.50 3.94 4.26
N GLU A 29 25.69 5.17 3.77
CA GLU A 29 24.94 5.71 2.62
C GLU A 29 25.10 4.86 1.36
N ASP A 30 26.27 4.25 1.13
CA ASP A 30 26.52 3.35 0.00
C ASP A 30 25.61 2.10 -0.03
N LEU A 31 24.95 1.78 1.09
CA LEU A 31 23.98 0.68 1.19
C LEU A 31 22.53 1.17 1.16
N SER A 32 22.31 2.48 1.16
CA SER A 32 20.98 3.07 1.08
C SER A 32 20.55 3.14 -0.39
N THR A 33 19.32 2.72 -0.68
CA THR A 33 18.82 2.62 -2.05
C THR A 33 17.39 3.11 -2.17
N GLN A 34 16.99 3.48 -3.39
CA GLN A 34 15.61 3.68 -3.75
C GLN A 34 15.25 2.67 -4.84
N GLU A 35 14.35 1.75 -4.52
CA GLU A 35 14.10 0.57 -5.33
C GLU A 35 12.60 0.32 -5.50
N ARG A 36 12.20 -0.08 -6.71
CA ARG A 36 10.83 -0.49 -6.98
C ARG A 36 10.68 -1.98 -6.74
N VAL A 37 9.64 -2.37 -6.00
CA VAL A 37 9.34 -3.78 -5.74
C VAL A 37 8.94 -4.45 -7.05
N ASN A 38 9.63 -5.52 -7.43
CA ASN A 38 9.30 -6.25 -8.66
C ASN A 38 8.00 -7.06 -8.52
N GLU A 39 7.56 -7.70 -9.60
CA GLU A 39 6.32 -8.51 -9.62
C GLU A 39 6.35 -9.71 -8.66
N GLU A 40 7.54 -10.23 -8.35
CA GLU A 40 7.76 -11.33 -7.40
C GLU A 40 7.85 -10.85 -5.94
N GLY A 41 7.82 -9.53 -5.69
CA GLY A 41 7.89 -8.95 -4.36
C GLY A 41 9.32 -8.73 -3.83
N PHE A 42 10.33 -8.62 -4.68
CA PHE A 42 11.72 -8.40 -4.31
C PHE A 42 12.19 -6.97 -4.59
N VAL A 43 13.19 -6.55 -3.80
CA VAL A 43 14.05 -5.38 -4.08
C VAL A 43 15.51 -5.79 -4.15
N SER A 44 16.32 -5.05 -4.90
CA SER A 44 17.76 -5.27 -5.00
C SER A 44 18.51 -4.41 -3.98
N MET A 45 19.46 -4.99 -3.25
CA MET A 45 20.28 -4.25 -2.30
C MET A 45 21.78 -4.58 -2.45
N PRO A 46 22.68 -3.59 -2.24
CA PRO A 46 24.10 -3.85 -2.24
C PRO A 46 24.49 -4.87 -1.17
N LEU A 47 25.48 -5.71 -1.48
CA LEU A 47 26.02 -6.80 -0.64
C LEU A 47 25.09 -7.99 -0.38
N ILE A 48 23.77 -7.80 -0.31
CA ILE A 48 22.80 -8.84 0.04
C ILE A 48 21.91 -9.29 -1.14
N GLY A 49 22.03 -8.63 -2.30
CA GLY A 49 21.32 -8.96 -3.52
C GLY A 49 19.81 -8.80 -3.38
N ALA A 50 19.04 -9.70 -4.00
CA ALA A 50 17.58 -9.68 -3.95
C ALA A 50 17.04 -10.04 -2.56
N VAL A 51 16.14 -9.20 -2.04
CA VAL A 51 15.47 -9.37 -0.74
C VAL A 51 13.96 -9.39 -0.93
N GLN A 52 13.30 -10.45 -0.47
CA GLN A 52 11.83 -10.54 -0.46
C GLN A 52 11.25 -9.52 0.52
N VAL A 53 10.45 -8.58 0.05
CA VAL A 53 9.76 -7.57 0.87
C VAL A 53 8.24 -7.56 0.64
N GLY A 54 7.78 -8.13 -0.48
CA GLY A 54 6.37 -8.26 -0.79
C GLY A 54 5.61 -9.06 0.27
N GLY A 55 4.45 -8.55 0.68
CA GLY A 55 3.62 -9.10 1.75
C GLY A 55 4.08 -8.75 3.16
N LEU A 56 5.26 -8.17 3.34
CA LEU A 56 5.75 -7.69 4.64
C LEU A 56 5.23 -6.29 4.93
N THR A 57 5.09 -5.99 6.21
CA THR A 57 4.99 -4.60 6.68
C THR A 57 6.37 -3.94 6.63
N PRO A 58 6.45 -2.59 6.57
CA PRO A 58 7.75 -1.90 6.59
C PRO A 58 8.68 -2.33 7.75
N PRO A 59 8.21 -2.45 9.01
CA PRO A 59 9.07 -2.92 10.11
C PRO A 59 9.55 -4.38 9.96
N GLU A 60 8.73 -5.24 9.35
CA GLU A 60 9.15 -6.62 9.05
C GLU A 60 10.25 -6.66 7.99
N ALA A 61 10.11 -5.84 6.94
CA ALA A 61 11.11 -5.71 5.89
C ALA A 61 12.43 -5.10 6.40
N GLU A 62 12.37 -4.04 7.23
CA GLU A 62 13.55 -3.45 7.91
C GLU A 62 14.34 -4.49 8.68
N ARG A 63 13.65 -5.28 9.52
CA ARG A 63 14.27 -6.35 10.30
C ARG A 63 14.90 -7.40 9.39
N GLN A 64 14.21 -7.83 8.33
CA GLN A 64 14.74 -8.82 7.40
C GLN A 64 15.99 -8.33 6.66
N ILE A 65 15.99 -7.08 6.20
CA ILE A 65 17.14 -6.45 5.55
C ILE A 65 18.31 -6.35 6.55
N GLY A 66 18.04 -5.87 7.77
CA GLY A 66 19.01 -5.77 8.85
C GLY A 66 19.69 -7.12 9.16
N GLU A 67 18.91 -8.20 9.30
CA GLU A 67 19.44 -9.54 9.53
C GLU A 67 20.39 -10.00 8.41
N ARG A 68 20.07 -9.73 7.14
CA ARG A 68 20.93 -10.09 6.01
C ARG A 68 22.22 -9.25 5.97
N LEU A 69 22.15 -7.98 6.35
CA LEU A 69 23.28 -7.05 6.41
C LEU A 69 24.26 -7.34 7.54
N ARG A 70 23.86 -8.06 8.60
CA ARG A 70 24.74 -8.37 9.76
C ARG A 70 26.05 -9.07 9.41
N ARG A 71 26.12 -9.74 8.25
CA ARG A 71 27.35 -10.37 7.75
C ARG A 71 28.39 -9.36 7.23
N TYR A 72 27.97 -8.12 6.98
CA TYR A 72 28.78 -7.08 6.33
C TYR A 72 28.87 -5.80 7.17
N VAL A 73 27.84 -5.49 7.96
CA VAL A 73 27.75 -4.30 8.79
C VAL A 73 27.51 -4.73 10.24
N ARG A 74 28.28 -4.15 11.17
CA ARG A 74 28.11 -4.40 12.60
C ARG A 74 26.93 -3.57 13.12
N ASP A 75 25.92 -4.26 13.65
CA ASP A 75 24.69 -3.65 14.18
C ASP A 75 23.98 -2.71 13.17
N PRO A 76 23.52 -3.25 12.02
CA PRO A 76 22.88 -2.44 10.99
C PRO A 76 21.53 -1.91 11.49
N GLN A 77 21.36 -0.60 11.40
CA GLN A 77 20.08 0.07 11.65
C GLN A 77 19.51 0.45 10.28
N VAL A 78 18.32 -0.07 9.98
CA VAL A 78 17.66 0.07 8.67
C VAL A 78 16.33 0.75 8.88
N ASN A 79 16.06 1.80 8.12
CA ASN A 79 14.76 2.44 8.00
C ASN A 79 14.21 2.22 6.59
N LEU A 80 12.91 2.00 6.47
CA LEU A 80 12.24 1.79 5.19
C LEU A 80 11.00 2.65 5.09
N PHE A 81 10.95 3.45 4.03
CA PHE A 81 9.80 4.29 3.68
C PHE A 81 9.20 3.87 2.36
N VAL A 82 7.88 3.80 2.29
CA VAL A 82 7.18 3.66 1.00
C VAL A 82 6.96 5.05 0.45
N THR A 83 7.67 5.38 -0.62
CA THR A 83 7.62 6.69 -1.28
C THR A 83 6.52 6.77 -2.33
N GLU A 84 6.20 5.66 -2.99
CA GLU A 84 5.05 5.53 -3.89
C GLU A 84 4.28 4.25 -3.58
N TYR A 85 2.98 4.40 -3.34
CA TYR A 85 2.04 3.31 -3.17
C TYR A 85 1.41 3.03 -4.54
N ALA A 86 1.92 2.02 -5.24
CA ALA A 86 1.48 1.63 -6.58
C ALA A 86 0.93 0.20 -6.62
N SER A 87 0.97 -0.51 -5.49
CA SER A 87 0.40 -1.84 -5.35
C SER A 87 -1.10 -1.86 -5.01
N GLN A 88 -1.65 -0.71 -4.63
CA GLN A 88 -3.02 -0.58 -4.16
C GLN A 88 -3.71 0.59 -4.85
N ASP A 89 -4.66 0.27 -5.72
CA ASP A 89 -5.50 1.25 -6.42
C ASP A 89 -6.98 1.02 -6.13
N VAL A 90 -7.77 2.07 -6.28
CA VAL A 90 -9.23 2.00 -6.35
C VAL A 90 -9.71 2.56 -7.66
N THR A 91 -10.62 1.83 -8.31
CA THR A 91 -11.33 2.33 -9.48
C THR A 91 -12.60 3.04 -9.02
N VAL A 92 -12.71 4.33 -9.35
CA VAL A 92 -13.93 5.11 -9.13
C VAL A 92 -14.59 5.35 -10.49
N ALA A 93 -15.85 4.94 -10.61
CA ALA A 93 -16.63 5.03 -11.84
C ALA A 93 -18.07 5.47 -11.55
N GLY A 94 -18.81 5.86 -12.59
CA GLY A 94 -20.19 6.33 -12.48
C GLY A 94 -20.28 7.84 -12.36
N ALA A 95 -21.28 8.32 -11.62
CA ALA A 95 -21.65 9.74 -11.52
C ALA A 95 -20.74 10.55 -10.57
N VAL A 96 -19.42 10.42 -10.74
CA VAL A 96 -18.40 11.29 -10.09
C VAL A 96 -17.88 12.31 -11.09
N LYS A 97 -17.22 13.37 -10.61
CA LYS A 97 -16.65 14.39 -11.51
C LYS A 97 -15.50 13.86 -12.34
N GLU A 98 -14.62 13.06 -11.74
CA GLU A 98 -13.48 12.43 -12.41
C GLU A 98 -13.50 10.93 -12.18
N SER A 99 -13.90 10.17 -13.21
CA SER A 99 -13.81 8.70 -13.19
C SER A 99 -12.40 8.25 -13.56
N GLY A 100 -11.87 7.24 -12.87
CA GLY A 100 -10.53 6.74 -13.13
C GLY A 100 -10.00 5.80 -12.06
N VAL A 101 -8.72 5.45 -12.21
CA VAL A 101 -7.96 4.66 -11.24
C VAL A 101 -7.21 5.63 -10.34
N PHE A 102 -7.38 5.51 -9.03
CA PHE A 102 -6.77 6.38 -8.03
C PHE A 102 -5.90 5.56 -7.08
N PRO A 103 -4.67 6.00 -6.76
CA PRO A 103 -3.80 5.29 -5.84
C PRO A 103 -4.30 5.40 -4.40
N LEU A 104 -4.35 4.27 -3.72
CA LEU A 104 -4.66 4.20 -2.29
C LEU A 104 -3.40 4.48 -1.49
N LYS A 105 -3.45 5.51 -0.64
CA LYS A 105 -2.34 5.86 0.25
C LYS A 105 -2.70 5.47 1.68
N GLY A 106 -2.02 4.46 2.21
CA GLY A 106 -2.27 3.97 3.57
C GLY A 106 -3.76 3.64 3.81
N HIS A 107 -4.31 4.12 4.92
CA HIS A 107 -5.73 3.96 5.23
C HIS A 107 -6.57 4.98 4.46
N THR A 108 -7.16 4.54 3.33
CA THR A 108 -8.09 5.33 2.53
C THR A 108 -9.52 4.86 2.76
N THR A 109 -10.40 5.76 3.16
CA THR A 109 -11.86 5.53 3.32
C THR A 109 -12.59 5.73 1.99
N LEU A 110 -13.83 5.20 1.89
CA LEU A 110 -14.69 5.44 0.72
C LEU A 110 -14.87 6.94 0.44
N LEU A 111 -15.13 7.73 1.49
CA LEU A 111 -15.32 9.18 1.35
C LEU A 111 -14.07 9.87 0.79
N GLN A 112 -12.88 9.45 1.23
CA GLN A 112 -11.62 9.97 0.70
C GLN A 112 -11.43 9.59 -0.78
N ALA A 113 -11.77 8.36 -1.17
CA ALA A 113 -11.70 7.94 -2.58
C ALA A 113 -12.67 8.75 -3.47
N ILE A 114 -13.90 8.99 -3.01
CA ILE A 114 -14.87 9.85 -3.72
C ILE A 114 -14.36 11.29 -3.81
N ALA A 115 -13.75 11.81 -2.74
CA ALA A 115 -13.17 13.15 -2.74
C ALA A 115 -11.98 13.27 -3.71
N GLN A 116 -11.15 12.22 -3.84
CA GLN A 116 -10.07 12.16 -4.84
C GLN A 116 -10.62 12.20 -6.27
N ALA A 117 -11.80 11.61 -6.51
CA ALA A 117 -12.53 11.67 -7.77
C ALA A 117 -13.27 13.00 -8.03
N GLY A 118 -12.98 14.06 -7.25
CA GLY A 118 -13.61 15.37 -7.38
C GLY A 118 -15.02 15.48 -6.78
N GLY A 119 -15.48 14.45 -6.08
CA GLY A 119 -16.82 14.35 -5.50
C GLY A 119 -17.86 13.81 -6.48
N ILE A 120 -19.07 13.67 -5.96
CA ILE A 120 -20.24 13.23 -6.73
C ILE A 120 -20.66 14.35 -7.71
N SER A 121 -21.06 13.98 -8.92
CA SER A 121 -21.55 14.92 -9.93
C SER A 121 -22.97 15.42 -9.58
N GLU A 122 -23.34 16.62 -10.02
CA GLU A 122 -24.67 17.21 -9.76
C GLU A 122 -25.84 16.43 -10.39
N LEU A 123 -25.55 15.48 -11.28
CA LEU A 123 -26.52 14.62 -11.97
C LEU A 123 -26.61 13.21 -11.34
N ALA A 124 -25.87 12.95 -10.26
CA ALA A 124 -25.91 11.66 -9.59
C ALA A 124 -27.20 11.47 -8.81
N ASN A 125 -27.74 10.25 -8.82
CA ASN A 125 -28.58 9.80 -7.72
C ASN A 125 -27.66 9.56 -6.52
N ASP A 126 -27.80 10.35 -5.45
CA ASP A 126 -26.99 10.27 -4.23
C ASP A 126 -27.40 9.10 -3.31
N GLU A 127 -28.47 8.38 -3.66
CA GLU A 127 -29.06 7.33 -2.82
C GLU A 127 -28.39 5.95 -2.94
N GLU A 128 -27.47 5.71 -3.88
CA GLU A 128 -26.88 4.38 -4.08
C GLU A 128 -25.39 4.41 -4.45
N VAL A 129 -24.51 4.12 -3.48
CA VAL A 129 -23.08 3.90 -3.70
C VAL A 129 -22.75 2.41 -3.55
N VAL A 130 -22.23 1.78 -4.60
CA VAL A 130 -21.84 0.37 -4.57
C VAL A 130 -20.32 0.23 -4.55
N ILE A 131 -19.79 -0.47 -3.55
CA ILE A 131 -18.38 -0.82 -3.42
C ILE A 131 -18.18 -2.26 -3.83
N PHE A 132 -17.33 -2.51 -4.81
CA PHE A 132 -16.85 -3.86 -5.13
C PHE A 132 -15.47 -4.06 -4.51
N ARG A 133 -15.34 -5.05 -3.61
CA ARG A 133 -14.06 -5.44 -3.01
C ARG A 133 -13.71 -6.85 -3.46
N THR A 134 -12.56 -7.01 -4.09
CA THR A 134 -11.98 -8.34 -4.33
C THR A 134 -11.37 -8.85 -3.03
N LEU A 135 -11.93 -9.93 -2.50
CA LEU A 135 -11.40 -10.63 -1.33
C LEU A 135 -10.18 -11.44 -1.74
N SER A 136 -9.27 -11.67 -0.79
CA SER A 136 -8.05 -12.47 -0.96
C SER A 136 -8.32 -13.93 -1.38
N THR A 137 -9.56 -14.39 -1.30
CA THR A 137 -10.03 -15.72 -1.77
C THR A 137 -10.42 -15.73 -3.25
N GLY A 138 -10.32 -14.60 -3.97
CA GLY A 138 -10.68 -14.46 -5.38
C GLY A 138 -12.17 -14.14 -5.62
N GLY A 139 -13.00 -14.08 -4.58
CA GLY A 139 -14.39 -13.64 -4.67
C GLY A 139 -14.50 -12.11 -4.70
N THR A 140 -15.43 -11.56 -5.48
CA THR A 140 -15.78 -10.14 -5.41
C THR A 140 -17.01 -9.97 -4.52
N GLN A 141 -16.90 -9.13 -3.49
CA GLN A 141 -18.02 -8.77 -2.61
C GLN A 141 -18.51 -7.36 -2.93
N ALA A 142 -19.82 -7.22 -3.15
CA ALA A 142 -20.47 -5.93 -3.31
C ALA A 142 -21.04 -5.46 -1.97
N TYR A 143 -20.79 -4.20 -1.62
CA TYR A 143 -21.39 -3.51 -0.48
C TYR A 143 -22.18 -2.33 -0.99
N VAL A 144 -23.47 -2.26 -0.65
CA VAL A 144 -24.28 -1.07 -0.92
C VAL A 144 -24.20 -0.17 0.31
N VAL A 145 -23.78 1.07 0.08
CA VAL A 145 -23.67 2.12 1.09
C VAL A 145 -24.79 3.12 0.81
N ASN A 146 -25.72 3.22 1.76
CA ASN A 146 -26.86 4.15 1.76
C ASN A 146 -26.62 5.27 2.76
#